data_AF-A0A434DUS0-F1
#
_entry.id   AF-A0A434DUS0-F1
#
_cell.length_a   1.000
_cell.length_b   1.000
_cell.length_c   1.000
_cell.angle_alpha   90.00
_cell.angle_beta   90.00
_cell.angle_gamma   90.00
#
_symmetry.space_group_name_H-M   'P 1'
#
loop_
_entity.id
_entity.type
_entity.pdbx_description
1 polymer ?
#
loop_
_entity_poly.entity_id
_entity_poly.type
_entity_poly.pdbx_seq_one_letter_code
_entity_poly.pdbx_strand_id
1 'polypeptide(L)'
;FQVHYPALPIVARQLLIGPIELLAAAAIIFFALPVSGNPGYFVVLGVFLVSFSIAQISHAPGGLGVFEVVFLAGLSHMDPVGVLAALLVFRLFYLIIPLVIALSVVLYFEHSQLGRGGK
;
A
#
# COMPACT_ATOMS: atom_id res chain seq x y z
N PHE A 1 5.44 8.07 -32.41
CA PHE A 1 5.08 8.35 -31.00
C PHE A 1 5.73 9.67 -30.60
N GLN A 2 4.95 10.69 -30.24
CA GLN A 2 5.48 11.93 -29.65
C GLN A 2 5.43 11.80 -28.13
N VAL A 3 6.58 11.82 -27.45
CA VAL A 3 6.66 11.74 -25.99
C VAL A 3 6.41 13.14 -25.42
N HIS A 4 5.24 13.35 -24.83
CA HIS A 4 4.92 14.58 -24.09
C HIS A 4 5.41 14.44 -22.65
N TYR A 5 6.37 15.27 -22.25
CA TYR A 5 6.82 15.30 -20.86
C TYR A 5 5.85 16.12 -20.01
N PRO A 6 5.54 15.68 -18.78
CA PRO A 6 4.73 16.47 -17.86
C PRO A 6 5.47 17.77 -17.50
N ALA A 7 4.70 18.84 -17.31
CA ALA A 7 5.25 20.13 -16.92
C ALA A 7 6.01 20.01 -15.57
N LEU A 8 7.11 20.74 -15.42
CA LEU A 8 7.95 20.71 -14.21
C LEU A 8 7.18 20.85 -12.88
N PRO A 9 6.12 21.69 -12.76
CA PRO A 9 5.34 21.77 -11.52
C PRO A 9 4.64 20.47 -11.14
N ILE A 10 4.23 19.66 -12.12
CA ILE A 10 3.59 18.35 -11.90
C ILE A 10 4.62 17.36 -11.39
N VAL A 11 5.80 17.32 -12.02
CA VAL A 11 6.92 16.46 -11.61
C VAL A 11 7.32 16.77 -10.17
N ALA A 12 7.46 18.05 -9.81
CA ALA A 12 7.83 18.46 -8.45
C ALA A 12 6.79 18.00 -7.40
N ARG A 13 5.49 18.14 -7.70
CA ARG A 13 4.43 17.66 -6.81
C ARG A 13 4.46 16.15 -6.65
N GLN A 14 4.64 15.40 -7.75
CA GLN A 14 4.68 13.94 -7.71
C GLN A 14 5.90 13.42 -6.96
N LEU A 15 7.05 14.10 -7.10
CA LEU A 15 8.27 13.79 -6.37
C LEU A 15 8.12 13.95 -4.84
N LEU A 16 7.18 14.79 -4.39
CA LEU A 16 6.86 14.95 -2.96
C LEU A 16 5.75 13.98 -2.52
N ILE A 17 4.68 13.86 -3.29
CA ILE A 17 3.52 13.04 -2.94
C ILE A 17 3.89 11.56 -2.86
N GLY A 18 4.72 11.05 -3.77
CA GLY A 18 5.14 9.65 -3.79
C GLY A 18 5.83 9.22 -2.48
N PRO A 19 6.91 9.89 -2.04
CA PRO A 19 7.54 9.58 -0.76
C PRO A 19 6.62 9.74 0.44
N ILE A 20 5.76 10.76 0.46
CA ILE A 20 4.79 10.96 1.55
C ILE A 20 3.82 9.79 1.65
N GLU A 21 3.37 9.28 0.51
CA GLU A 21 2.53 8.10 0.42
C GLU A 21 3.25 6.87 0.98
N LEU A 22 4.50 6.60 0.57
CA LEU A 22 5.30 5.48 1.08
C LEU A 22 5.53 5.57 2.61
N LEU A 23 5.76 6.78 3.13
CA LEU A 23 5.86 7.02 4.58
C LEU A 23 4.54 6.65 5.28
N ALA A 24 3.42 7.13 4.77
CA ALA A 24 2.10 6.82 5.33
C ALA A 24 1.78 5.33 5.27
N ALA A 25 2.12 4.65 4.16
CA ALA A 25 1.92 3.22 3.97
C ALA A 25 2.72 2.39 4.99
N ALA A 26 4.00 2.72 5.20
CA ALA A 26 4.84 2.08 6.20
C ALA A 26 4.33 2.33 7.64
N ALA A 27 3.74 3.50 7.89
CA ALA A 27 3.19 3.84 9.20
C ALA A 27 2.04 2.91 9.63
N ILE A 28 1.20 2.46 8.69
CA ILE A 28 0.13 1.48 8.97
C ILE A 28 0.73 0.22 9.60
N ILE A 29 1.80 -0.31 9.01
CA ILE A 29 2.47 -1.52 9.52
C ILE A 29 3.13 -1.23 10.87
N PHE A 30 3.83 -0.10 10.99
CA PHE A 30 4.49 0.27 12.24
C PHE A 30 3.52 0.34 13.43
N PHE A 31 2.33 0.92 13.23
CA PHE A 31 1.30 0.99 14.27
C PHE A 31 0.56 -0.33 14.50
N ALA A 32 0.52 -1.22 13.50
CA ALA A 32 -0.09 -2.54 13.63
C ALA A 32 0.85 -3.58 14.27
N LEU A 33 2.16 -3.33 14.26
CA LEU A 33 3.14 -4.22 14.90
C LEU A 33 2.97 -4.23 16.44
N PRO A 34 3.21 -5.37 17.10
CA PRO A 34 3.22 -5.44 18.56
C PRO A 34 4.20 -4.44 19.17
N VAL A 35 3.80 -3.79 20.27
CA VAL A 35 4.67 -2.83 20.99
C VAL A 35 5.93 -3.52 21.51
N SER A 36 5.81 -4.76 21.97
CA SER A 36 6.94 -5.58 22.39
C SER A 36 7.77 -6.02 21.18
N GLY A 37 9.04 -5.61 21.16
CA GLY A 37 9.97 -5.96 20.08
C GLY A 37 9.83 -5.10 18.83
N ASN A 38 9.10 -3.97 18.87
CA ASN A 38 9.01 -3.05 17.75
C ASN A 38 10.39 -2.39 17.48
N PRO A 39 10.97 -2.53 16.28
CA PRO A 39 12.30 -2.02 15.97
C PRO A 39 12.34 -0.50 15.71
N GLY A 40 11.18 0.17 15.75
CA GLY A 40 11.05 1.58 15.46
C GLY A 40 10.69 1.87 14.00
N TYR A 41 10.10 3.05 13.78
CA TYR A 41 9.50 3.42 12.50
C TYR A 41 10.48 3.38 11.32
N PHE A 42 11.70 3.90 11.48
CA PHE A 42 12.67 3.93 10.38
C PHE A 42 13.15 2.54 9.94
N VAL A 43 13.23 1.57 10.86
CA VAL A 43 13.54 0.18 10.52
C VAL A 43 12.39 -0.43 9.75
N VAL A 44 11.15 -0.26 10.22
CA VAL A 44 9.94 -0.73 9.52
C VAL A 44 9.84 -0.11 8.13
N LEU A 45 10.12 1.19 7.99
CA LEU A 45 10.16 1.88 6.70
C LEU A 45 11.22 1.29 5.77
N GLY A 46 12.43 1.04 6.26
CA GLY A 46 13.49 0.42 5.46
C GLY A 46 13.10 -0.97 4.96
N VAL A 47 12.57 -1.81 5.85
CA VAL A 47 12.07 -3.16 5.50
C VAL A 47 10.90 -3.06 4.52
N PHE A 48 9.97 -2.12 4.71
CA PHE A 48 8.86 -1.88 3.80
C PHE A 48 9.34 -1.51 2.40
N LEU A 49 10.29 -0.57 2.28
CA LEU A 49 10.82 -0.15 0.97
C LEU A 49 11.50 -1.31 0.23
N VAL A 50 12.30 -2.12 0.92
CA VAL A 50 12.94 -3.31 0.34
C VAL A 50 11.90 -4.34 -0.07
N SER A 51 10.98 -4.70 0.83
CA SER A 51 9.94 -5.68 0.58
C SER A 51 9.01 -5.27 -0.57
N PHE A 52 8.54 -4.02 -0.55
CA PHE A 52 7.69 -3.48 -1.61
C PHE A 52 8.42 -3.48 -2.96
N SER A 53 9.69 -3.07 -3.00
CA SER A 53 10.48 -3.07 -4.24
C SER A 53 10.65 -4.48 -4.81
N ILE A 54 10.99 -5.46 -3.97
CA ILE A 54 11.14 -6.86 -4.40
C ILE A 54 9.80 -7.42 -4.89
N ALA A 55 8.71 -7.12 -4.18
CA ALA A 55 7.38 -7.52 -4.59
C ALA A 55 7.01 -6.95 -5.98
N GLN A 56 7.34 -5.69 -6.27
CA GLN A 56 7.12 -5.08 -7.59
C GLN A 56 7.96 -5.76 -8.68
N ILE A 57 9.27 -5.96 -8.43
CA ILE A 57 10.19 -6.60 -9.38
C ILE A 57 9.77 -8.04 -9.70
N SER A 58 9.19 -8.74 -8.72
CA SER A 58 8.72 -10.12 -8.90
C SER A 58 7.52 -10.25 -9.84
N HIS A 59 6.83 -9.16 -10.15
CA HIS A 59 5.54 -9.17 -10.86
C HIS A 59 4.48 -10.08 -10.23
N ALA A 60 4.63 -10.44 -8.95
CA ALA A 60 3.63 -11.20 -8.23
C ALA A 60 2.32 -10.38 -8.15
N PRO A 61 1.16 -10.99 -8.40
CA PRO A 61 -0.12 -10.29 -8.36
C PRO A 61 -0.35 -9.71 -6.95
N GLY A 62 -0.44 -8.38 -6.86
CA GLY A 62 -0.58 -7.67 -5.58
C GLY A 62 0.57 -7.89 -4.59
N GLY A 63 1.75 -8.32 -5.08
CA GLY A 63 2.91 -8.62 -4.25
C GLY A 63 2.71 -9.79 -3.27
N LEU A 64 1.68 -10.61 -3.46
CA LEU A 64 1.29 -11.67 -2.52
C LEU A 64 2.41 -12.69 -2.34
N GLY A 65 2.70 -13.03 -1.08
CA GLY A 65 3.72 -13.99 -0.69
C GLY A 65 5.12 -13.39 -0.67
N VAL A 66 5.54 -12.73 -1.75
CA VAL A 66 6.87 -12.10 -1.85
C VAL A 66 7.01 -10.97 -0.81
N PHE A 67 5.98 -10.12 -0.69
CA PHE A 67 5.98 -9.03 0.27
C PHE A 67 6.11 -9.55 1.71
N GLU A 68 5.30 -10.54 2.08
CA GLU A 68 5.30 -11.13 3.42
C GLU A 68 6.62 -11.83 3.76
N VAL A 69 7.15 -12.64 2.84
CA VAL A 69 8.39 -13.40 3.07
C VAL A 69 9.56 -12.45 3.28
N VAL A 70 9.69 -11.40 2.47
CA VAL A 70 10.78 -10.42 2.63
C VAL A 70 10.61 -9.64 3.93
N PHE A 71 9.38 -9.31 4.33
CA PHE A 71 9.13 -8.61 5.58
C PHE A 71 9.48 -9.47 6.81
N LEU A 72 9.11 -10.75 6.79
CA LEU A 72 9.46 -11.72 7.82
C LEU A 72 10.98 -11.95 7.90
N ALA A 73 11.66 -11.96 6.75
CA ALA A 73 13.12 -12.01 6.72
C ALA A 73 13.75 -10.73 7.31
N GLY A 74 13.19 -9.56 7.00
CA GLY A 74 13.65 -8.26 7.52
C GLY A 74 13.40 -8.08 9.03
N LEU A 75 12.34 -8.68 9.56
CA LEU A 75 11.96 -8.66 10.98
C LEU A 75 12.10 -10.04 11.63
N SER A 76 13.15 -10.79 11.28
CA SER A 76 13.37 -12.17 11.72
C SER A 76 13.53 -12.36 13.24
N HIS A 77 13.74 -11.28 13.99
CA HIS A 77 13.82 -11.27 15.45
C HIS A 77 12.46 -11.12 16.13
N MET A 78 11.41 -10.76 15.40
CA MET A 78 10.04 -10.63 15.91
C MET A 78 9.27 -11.94 15.75
N ASP A 79 8.22 -12.11 16.55
CA ASP A 79 7.28 -13.21 16.39
C ASP A 79 6.63 -13.17 14.99
N PRO A 80 6.77 -14.22 14.15
CA PRO A 80 6.23 -14.25 12.80
C PRO A 80 4.71 -14.06 12.75
N VAL A 81 3.98 -14.53 13.77
CA VAL A 81 2.52 -14.40 13.82
C VAL A 81 2.13 -12.94 14.01
N GLY A 82 2.78 -12.23 14.93
CA GLY A 82 2.59 -10.79 15.13
C GLY A 82 2.91 -9.97 13.87
N VAL A 83 3.98 -10.31 13.15
CA VAL A 83 4.33 -9.63 11.89
C VAL A 83 3.27 -9.90 10.82
N LEU A 84 2.87 -11.16 10.60
CA LEU A 84 1.83 -11.51 9.64
C LEU A 84 0.48 -10.83 9.95
N ALA A 85 0.11 -10.73 11.22
CA ALA A 85 -1.08 -10.00 11.65
C ALA A 85 -0.99 -8.52 11.27
N ALA A 86 0.15 -7.88 11.50
CA ALA A 86 0.37 -6.48 11.09
C ALA A 86 0.28 -6.29 9.56
N LEU A 87 0.81 -7.24 8.78
CA LEU A 87 0.72 -7.19 7.30
C LEU A 87 -0.72 -7.43 6.80
N LEU A 88 -1.51 -8.26 7.48
CA LEU A 88 -2.94 -8.40 7.19
C LEU A 88 -3.70 -7.10 7.47
N VAL A 89 -3.41 -6.42 8.58
CA VAL A 89 -3.96 -5.09 8.90
C VAL A 89 -3.57 -4.09 7.81
N PHE A 90 -2.31 -4.09 7.37
CA PHE A 90 -1.89 -3.28 6.23
C PHE A 90 -2.72 -3.54 4.98
N ARG A 91 -2.93 -4.81 4.59
CA ARG A 91 -3.76 -5.13 3.41
C ARG A 91 -5.21 -4.67 3.58
N LEU A 92 -5.76 -4.75 4.80
CA LEU A 92 -7.10 -4.26 5.08
C LEU A 92 -7.21 -2.76 4.81
N PHE A 93 -6.32 -1.97 5.39
CA PHE A 93 -6.37 -0.51 5.27
C PHE A 93 -5.91 0.01 3.90
N TYR A 94 -4.94 -0.65 3.29
CA TYR A 94 -4.29 -0.17 2.07
C TYR A 94 -4.95 -0.70 0.79
N LEU A 95 -5.57 -1.89 0.82
CA LEU A 95 -6.16 -2.53 -0.36
C LEU A 95 -7.67 -2.74 -0.22
N ILE A 96 -8.11 -3.42 0.84
CA ILE A 96 -9.49 -3.93 0.93
C ILE A 96 -10.49 -2.81 1.23
N ILE A 97 -10.24 -1.96 2.23
CA ILE A 97 -11.13 -0.85 2.57
C ILE A 97 -11.28 0.13 1.38
N PRO A 98 -10.19 0.59 0.74
CA PRO A 98 -10.29 1.43 -0.45
C PRO A 98 -11.06 0.75 -1.59
N LEU A 99 -10.85 -0.55 -1.81
CA LEU A 99 -11.60 -1.32 -2.81
C LEU A 99 -13.11 -1.31 -2.52
N VAL A 100 -13.52 -1.59 -1.28
CA VAL A 100 -14.94 -1.60 -0.88
C VAL A 100 -15.56 -0.21 -1.06
N ILE A 101 -14.84 0.85 -0.68
CA ILE A 101 -15.29 2.23 -0.88
C ILE A 101 -15.45 2.52 -2.38
N ALA A 102 -14.46 2.18 -3.19
CA ALA A 102 -14.50 2.39 -4.64
C ALA A 102 -15.68 1.65 -5.29
N LEU A 103 -15.89 0.37 -4.94
CA LEU A 103 -17.04 -0.40 -5.42
C LEU A 103 -18.38 0.25 -5.04
N SER A 104 -18.50 0.69 -3.79
CA SER A 104 -19.71 1.37 -3.32
C SER A 104 -20.01 2.66 -4.10
N VAL A 105 -18.97 3.46 -4.36
CA VAL A 105 -19.08 4.69 -5.15
C VAL A 105 -19.47 4.39 -6.60
N VAL A 106 -18.85 3.39 -7.22
CA VAL A 106 -19.14 3.01 -8.61
C VAL A 106 -20.57 2.49 -8.75
N LEU A 107 -21.01 1.60 -7.86
CA LEU A 107 -22.38 1.06 -7.89
C LEU A 107 -23.43 2.16 -7.69
N TYR A 108 -23.18 3.10 -6.78
CA TYR A 108 -24.05 4.26 -6.58
C TYR A 108 -24.12 5.14 -7.83
N PHE A 109 -22.97 5.43 -8.43
CA PHE A 109 -22.87 6.22 -9.65
C PHE A 109 -23.63 5.57 -10.81
N GLU A 110 -23.43 4.28 -11.04
CA GLU A 110 -24.08 3.53 -12.12
C GLU A 110 -25.61 3.50 -11.94
N HIS A 111 -26.09 3.23 -10.73
CA HIS A 111 -27.52 3.27 -10.42
C HIS A 111 -28.14 4.65 -10.71
N SER A 112 -27.42 5.74 -10.39
CA SER A 112 -27.87 7.11 -10.66
C SER A 112 -27.93 7.44 -12.17
N GLN A 113 -27.07 6.84 -12.98
CA GLN A 113 -27.01 7.08 -14.42
C GLN A 113 -28.07 6.26 -15.17
N LEU A 114 -28.30 5.01 -14.75
CA LEU A 114 -29.37 4.18 -15.31
C LEU A 114 -30.75 4.79 -15.07
N GLY A 115 -30.98 5.44 -13.92
CA GLY A 115 -32.21 6.19 -13.65
C GLY A 115 -32.41 7.45 -14.53
N ARG A 116 -31.36 7.96 -15.18
CA ARG A 116 -31.41 9.14 -16.08
C ARG A 116 -31.57 8.76 -17.55
N GLY A 117 -31.10 7.57 -17.95
CA GLY A 117 -31.20 7.07 -19.33
C GLY A 117 -32.56 6.43 -19.70
N GLY A 118 -33.46 6.25 -18.72
CA GLY A 118 -34.82 5.75 -18.92
C GLY A 118 -35.89 6.84 -19.13
N LYS A 119 -35.50 8.08 -19.41
CA LYS A 119 -36.38 9.19 -19.81
C LYS A 119 -36.08 9.64 -21.23
#